data_AF-A0A942WB46-F1
#
_entry.id   AF-A0A942WB46-F1
#
_cell.length_a   1.000
_cell.length_b   1.000
_cell.length_c   1.000
_cell.angle_alpha   90.00
_cell.angle_beta   90.00
_cell.angle_gamma   90.00
#
_symmetry.space_group_name_H-M   'P 1'
#
loop_
_entity.id
_entity.type
_entity.pdbx_description
1 polymer ?
#
loop_
_entity_poly.entity_id
_entity_poly.type
_entity_poly.pdbx_seq_one_letter_code
_entity_poly.pdbx_strand_id
1 'polypeptide(L)' 'MVAFLEEMPAASTEYSEALTRRLVERITIFDEKIVVELKSGLQMEVEE' A
#
# COMPACT_ATOMS: atom_id res chain seq x y z
N MET A 1 6.35 10.40 -10.56
CA MET A 1 5.31 9.38 -10.28
C MET A 1 5.65 8.04 -10.94
N VAL A 2 6.06 8.02 -12.21
CA VAL A 2 6.48 6.79 -12.92
C VAL A 2 7.71 6.11 -12.28
N ALA A 3 8.76 6.88 -11.96
CA ALA A 3 9.98 6.36 -11.34
C ALA A 3 9.74 5.57 -10.03
N PHE A 4 8.72 5.96 -9.25
CA PHE A 4 8.35 5.27 -8.02
C PHE A 4 7.72 3.88 -8.28
N LEU A 5 6.96 3.75 -9.37
CA LEU A 5 6.39 2.47 -9.79
C LEU A 5 7.44 1.58 -10.46
N GLU A 6 8.42 2.17 -11.16
CA GLU A 6 9.52 1.42 -11.81
C GLU A 6 10.57 0.88 -10.83
N GLU A 7 10.74 1.52 -9.66
CA GLU A 7 11.59 1.00 -8.57
C GLU A 7 10.94 -0.15 -7.80
N MET A 8 9.64 -0.41 -8.02
CA MET A 8 8.95 -1.52 -7.38
C MET A 8 9.10 -2.80 -8.19
N PRO A 9 9.34 -3.96 -7.53
CA PRO A 9 9.34 -5.24 -8.22
C PRO A 9 7.99 -5.46 -8.91
N ALA A 10 8.03 -5.94 -10.16
CA ALA A 10 6.86 -6.12 -11.03
C ALA A 10 5.76 -7.00 -10.42
N ALA A 11 6.11 -7.84 -9.44
CA ALA A 11 5.19 -8.53 -8.56
C ALA A 11 5.90 -8.79 -7.22
N SER A 12 5.32 -8.31 -6.12
CA SER A 12 5.71 -8.73 -4.77
C SER A 12 4.78 -9.86 -4.35
N THR A 13 5.23 -11.11 -4.48
CA THR A 13 4.51 -12.29 -3.95
C THR A 13 4.62 -12.43 -2.44
N GLU A 14 5.44 -11.59 -1.81
CA GLU A 14 5.73 -11.62 -0.37
C GLU A 14 5.67 -10.20 0.22
N TYR A 15 5.24 -10.09 1.47
CA TYR A 15 5.15 -8.83 2.19
C TYR A 15 6.56 -8.27 2.49
N SER A 16 6.83 -7.02 2.10
CA SER A 16 8.09 -6.34 2.39
C SER A 16 7.86 -5.14 3.30
N GLU A 17 8.29 -5.22 4.56
CA GLU A 17 8.14 -4.13 5.53
C GLU A 17 8.76 -2.81 5.05
N ALA A 18 9.90 -2.88 4.36
CA ALA A 18 10.58 -1.71 3.83
C ALA A 18 9.77 -1.02 2.74
N LEU A 19 9.11 -1.78 1.87
CA LEU A 19 8.20 -1.23 0.86
C LEU A 19 6.92 -0.73 1.51
N THR A 20 6.28 -1.50 2.37
CA THR A 20 5.07 -1.09 3.08
C THR A 20 5.26 0.25 3.78
N ARG A 21 6.38 0.46 4.48
CA ARG A 21 6.68 1.73 5.16
C ARG A 21 6.97 2.90 4.21
N ARG A 22 7.47 2.63 2.99
CA ARG A 22 7.68 3.66 1.95
C ARG A 22 6.39 3.99 1.20
N LEU A 23 5.50 3.02 1.02
CA LEU A 23 4.30 3.14 0.20
C LEU A 23 3.09 3.63 1.01
N VAL A 24 2.93 3.14 2.24
CA VAL A 24 1.77 3.40 3.08
C VAL A 24 1.97 4.69 3.89
N GLU A 25 0.98 5.57 3.81
CA GLU A 25 0.87 6.78 4.63
C GLU A 25 0.11 6.46 5.92
N ARG A 26 -1.04 5.78 5.80
CA ARG A 26 -1.91 5.43 6.93
C ARG A 26 -2.65 4.12 6.66
N ILE A 27 -2.87 3.34 7.72
CA ILE A 27 -3.79 2.20 7.71
C ILE A 27 -4.89 2.49 8.72
N THR A 28 -6.14 2.40 8.29
CA THR A 28 -7.32 2.54 9.14
C THR A 28 -8.06 1.21 9.12
N ILE A 29 -8.23 0.61 10.30
CA ILE A 29 -8.93 -0.67 10.47
C ILE A 29 -10.33 -0.34 10.99
N PHE A 30 -11.35 -0.74 10.23
CA PHE A 30 -12.75 -0.74 10.62
C PHE A 30 -13.18 -2.16 10.97
N ASP A 31 -14.35 -2.31 11.58
CA ASP A 31 -14.87 -3.61 11.98
C ASP A 31 -15.09 -4.56 10.79
N GLU A 32 -15.45 -4.03 9.61
CA GLU A 32 -15.79 -4.82 8.41
C GLU A 32 -14.82 -4.63 7.23
N LYS A 33 -13.84 -3.72 7.37
CA LYS A 33 -12.91 -3.39 6.28
C LYS A 33 -11.61 -2.76 6.73
N ILE A 34 -10.60 -2.85 5.90
CA ILE A 34 -9.31 -2.19 6.08
C ILE A 34 -9.14 -1.16 4.96
N VAL A 35 -8.85 0.07 5.34
CA VAL A 35 -8.54 1.15 4.41
C VAL A 35 -7.06 1.49 4.51
N VAL A 36 -6.35 1.37 3.40
CA VAL A 36 -4.93 1.69 3.27
C VAL A 36 -4.79 2.92 2.39
N GLU A 37 -4.26 4.00 2.96
CA GLU A 37 -3.88 5.21 2.25
C GLU A 37 -2.39 5.16 1.90
N LEU A 38 -2.09 5.30 0.62
CA LEU A 38 -0.72 5.33 0.10
C LEU A 38 -0.22 6.77 -0.01
N LYS A 39 1.09 6.97 0.14
CA LYS A 39 1.74 8.29 0.00
C LYS A 39 1.55 8.93 -1.39
N SER A 40 1.20 8.13 -2.39
CA SER A 40 0.85 8.58 -3.72
C SER A 40 -0.54 9.24 -3.81
N GLY A 41 -1.32 9.19 -2.72
CA GLY A 41 -2.72 9.62 -2.69
C GLY A 41 -3.71 8.54 -3.17
N LEU A 42 -3.23 7.32 -3.45
CA LEU A 42 -4.08 6.18 -3.78
C LEU A 42 -4.65 5.57 -2.49
N GLN A 43 -5.96 5.34 -2.47
CA GLN A 43 -6.65 4.65 -1.40
C GLN A 43 -7.05 3.25 -1.86
N MET A 44 -6.76 2.25 -1.04
CA MET A 44 -7.16 0.87 -1.26
C MET A 44 -8.07 0.44 -0.12
N GLU A 45 -9.19 -0.21 -0.44
CA GLU A 45 -10.09 -0.79 0.54
C GLU A 45 -10.08 -2.31 0.37
N VAL A 46 -9.91 -3.00 1.49
CA VAL A 46 -9.97 -4.46 1.58
C VAL A 46 -11.16 -4.78 2.45
N GLU A 47 -12.20 -5.35 1.84
CA GLU A 47 -13.36 -5.93 2.51
C GLU A 47 -12.99 -7.35 2.97
N GLU A 48 -13.55 -7.80 4.10
CA GLU A 48 -13.34 -9.16 4.65
C GLU A 48 -13.76 -10.28 3.69
#